data_AF-X1K462-F1
#
_entry.id   AF-X1K462-F1
#
_cell.length_a   1.000
_cell.length_b   1.000
_cell.length_c   1.000
_cell.angle_alpha   90.00
_cell.angle_beta   90.00
_cell.angle_gamma   90.00
#
_symmetry.space_group_name_H-M   'P 1'
#
loop_
_entity.id
_entity.type
_entity.pdbx_description
1 polymer ?
#
loop_
_entity_poly.entity_id
_entity_poly.type
_entity_poly.pdbx_seq_one_letter_code
_entity_poly.pdbx_strand_id
1 'polypeptide(L)'
;QLIDWMEADKVAGPLLRSALPAGWFIADKSGAGERGSRGIIAALGPDGKPSRIVVIYTTGSQATMDERNRQIVEIGASLIKHW
;
A
#
# COMPACT_ATOMS: atom_id res chain seq x y z
N GLN A 1 -12.27 12.60 9.71
CA GLN A 1 -13.06 12.42 8.47
C GLN A 1 -12.22 11.82 7.35
N LEU A 2 -11.18 12.50 6.81
CA LEU A 2 -10.36 11.95 5.72
C LEU A 2 -9.55 10.71 6.14
N ILE A 3 -8.79 10.81 7.24
CA ILE A 3 -7.97 9.69 7.74
C ILE A 3 -8.85 8.49 8.08
N ASP A 4 -9.96 8.70 8.78
CA ASP A 4 -10.91 7.63 9.13
C ASP A 4 -11.43 6.87 7.90
N TRP A 5 -11.71 7.57 6.80
CA TRP A 5 -12.14 6.93 5.55
C TRP A 5 -11.03 6.11 4.89
N MET A 6 -9.81 6.64 4.87
CA MET A 6 -8.66 5.95 4.30
C MET A 6 -8.21 4.76 5.16
N GLU A 7 -8.29 4.87 6.49
CA GLU A 7 -8.03 3.77 7.42
C GLU A 7 -9.03 2.62 7.20
N ALA A 8 -10.29 2.97 6.95
CA ALA A 8 -11.37 2.03 6.66
C ALA A 8 -11.41 1.49 5.21
N ASP A 9 -10.37 1.70 4.37
CA ASP A 9 -10.32 1.13 3.00
C ASP A 9 -10.46 -0.41 3.04
N LYS A 10 -11.34 -0.95 2.20
CA LYS A 10 -11.67 -2.38 2.09
C LYS A 10 -11.08 -3.05 0.86
N VAL A 11 -10.48 -2.30 -0.07
CA VAL A 11 -10.07 -2.83 -1.39
C VAL A 11 -8.55 -2.79 -1.63
N ALA A 12 -7.76 -2.41 -0.63
CA ALA A 12 -6.29 -2.34 -0.72
C ALA A 12 -5.56 -3.51 -0.04
N GLY A 13 -6.30 -4.52 0.45
CA GLY A 13 -5.75 -5.66 1.21
C GLY A 13 -4.50 -6.31 0.60
N PRO A 14 -4.51 -6.69 -0.69
CA PRO A 14 -3.36 -7.33 -1.36
C PRO A 14 -2.13 -6.44 -1.60
N LEU A 15 -2.08 -5.21 -1.08
CA LEU A 15 -0.96 -4.27 -1.23
C LEU A 15 -0.22 -4.08 0.10
N LEU A 16 0.08 -2.83 0.50
CA LEU A 16 0.85 -2.52 1.71
C LEU A 16 0.25 -3.16 2.97
N ARG A 17 -1.08 -3.28 3.06
CA ARG A 17 -1.77 -3.95 4.18
C ARG A 17 -1.32 -5.39 4.41
N SER A 18 -0.92 -6.11 3.35
CA SER A 18 -0.41 -7.49 3.47
C SER A 18 1.01 -7.58 4.03
N ALA A 19 1.76 -6.48 4.04
CA ALA A 19 3.12 -6.42 4.56
C ALA A 19 3.21 -5.86 6.00
N LEU A 20 2.11 -5.33 6.55
CA LEU A 20 2.13 -4.64 7.82
C LEU A 20 2.25 -5.60 9.02
N PRO A 21 3.17 -5.34 9.96
CA PRO A 21 3.20 -6.00 11.25
C PRO A 21 1.95 -5.66 12.08
N ALA A 22 1.64 -6.51 13.05
CA ALA A 22 0.60 -6.23 14.03
C ALA A 22 0.89 -4.91 14.78
N GLY A 23 -0.16 -4.13 15.06
CA GLY A 23 -0.07 -2.86 15.79
C GLY A 23 0.34 -1.65 14.93
N TRP A 24 0.62 -1.83 13.64
CA TRP A 24 0.85 -0.72 12.73
C TRP A 24 -0.45 -0.03 12.32
N PHE A 25 -0.36 1.27 12.14
CA PHE A 25 -1.40 2.10 11.55
C PHE A 25 -1.25 2.17 10.04
N ILE A 26 -2.36 2.19 9.31
CA ILE A 26 -2.39 2.54 7.89
C ILE A 26 -3.71 3.21 7.50
N ALA A 27 -3.60 4.29 6.75
CA ALA A 27 -4.67 4.94 6.02
C ALA A 27 -4.26 5.03 4.55
N ASP A 28 -4.94 4.30 3.67
CA ASP A 28 -4.50 4.13 2.28
C ASP A 28 -5.60 4.31 1.24
N LYS A 29 -5.15 4.45 -0.01
CA LYS A 29 -6.00 4.35 -1.19
C LYS A 29 -5.23 3.68 -2.33
N SER A 30 -5.77 2.56 -2.80
CA SER A 30 -5.25 1.87 -3.98
C SER A 30 -5.91 2.33 -5.30
N GLY A 31 -5.19 2.18 -6.41
CA GLY A 31 -5.68 2.44 -7.77
C GLY A 31 -5.11 1.42 -8.77
N ALA A 32 -5.93 1.06 -9.76
CA ALA A 32 -5.55 0.15 -10.84
C ALA A 32 -6.13 0.68 -12.16
N GLY A 33 -5.46 0.40 -13.27
CA GLY A 33 -5.90 0.84 -14.59
C GLY A 33 -5.29 0.03 -15.72
N GLU A 34 -5.60 0.46 -16.95
CA GLU A 34 -5.09 -0.15 -18.16
C GLU A 34 -3.56 -0.04 -18.28
N ARG A 35 -3.02 -0.75 -19.28
CA ARG A 35 -1.58 -0.75 -19.64
C ARG A 35 -0.69 -1.08 -18.44
N GLY A 36 -1.11 -2.04 -17.61
CA GLY A 36 -0.32 -2.46 -16.46
C GLY A 36 -0.28 -1.45 -15.32
N SER A 37 -1.13 -0.44 -15.29
CA SER A 37 -1.11 0.59 -14.24
C SER A 37 -1.56 0.05 -12.88
N ARG A 38 -0.77 0.32 -11.83
CA ARG A 38 -1.09 0.00 -10.43
C ARG A 38 -0.46 1.05 -9.52
N GLY A 39 -1.14 1.38 -8.42
CA GLY A 39 -0.57 2.27 -7.42
C GLY A 39 -1.30 2.24 -6.07
N ILE A 40 -0.64 2.85 -5.09
CA ILE A 40 -1.14 3.05 -3.73
C ILE A 40 -0.49 4.29 -3.12
N ILE A 41 -1.29 5.06 -2.39
CA ILE A 41 -0.84 6.09 -1.46
C ILE A 41 -1.25 5.66 -0.04
N ALA A 42 -0.37 5.82 0.92
CA ALA A 42 -0.64 5.46 2.31
C ALA A 42 0.06 6.39 3.30
N ALA A 43 -0.64 6.78 4.37
CA ALA A 43 -0.03 7.25 5.60
C ALA A 43 0.05 6.07 6.57
N LEU A 44 1.24 5.76 7.09
CA LEU A 44 1.46 4.56 7.93
C LEU A 44 2.59 4.77 8.95
N GLY A 45 2.63 3.89 9.96
CA GLY A 45 3.67 3.87 10.99
C GLY A 45 3.40 2.89 12.13
N PRO A 46 4.39 2.67 13.01
CA PRO A 46 4.27 1.79 14.18
C PRO A 46 3.38 2.39 15.28
N ASP A 47 3.09 1.58 16.30
CA ASP A 47 2.40 1.99 17.54
C ASP A 47 1.04 2.66 17.31
N GLY A 48 0.30 2.20 16.31
CA GLY A 48 -1.03 2.71 15.98
C GLY A 48 -1.05 4.16 15.50
N LYS A 49 0.08 4.71 15.02
CA LYS A 49 0.17 6.11 14.57
C LYS A 49 0.88 6.26 13.22
N PRO A 50 0.36 7.10 12.31
CA PRO A 50 1.08 7.42 11.08
C PRO A 50 2.27 8.34 11.39
N SER A 51 3.43 8.04 10.79
CA SER A 51 4.62 8.90 10.86
C SER A 51 5.26 9.18 9.52
N ARG A 52 4.89 8.43 8.46
CA ARG A 52 5.37 8.66 7.09
C ARG A 52 4.25 8.50 6.06
N ILE A 53 4.45 9.12 4.91
CA ILE A 53 3.62 8.94 3.71
C ILE A 53 4.44 8.18 2.66
N VAL A 54 3.82 7.18 2.05
CA VAL A 54 4.39 6.36 0.97
C VAL A 54 3.49 6.46 -0.25
N VAL A 55 4.11 6.65 -1.41
CA VAL A 55 3.42 6.71 -2.71
C VAL A 55 4.15 5.80 -3.68
N ILE A 56 3.44 4.83 -4.25
CA ILE A 56 3.99 3.88 -5.24
C ILE A 56 3.11 3.92 -6.48
N TYR A 57 3.73 4.14 -7.64
CA TYR A 57 3.07 4.05 -8.94
C TYR A 57 3.90 3.21 -9.91
N THR A 58 3.20 2.44 -10.73
CA THR A 58 3.77 1.72 -11.87
C THR A 58 2.79 1.76 -13.04
N THR A 59 3.32 1.71 -14.26
CA THR A 59 2.56 1.60 -15.50
C THR A 59 3.46 0.98 -16.58
N GLY A 60 2.87 0.45 -17.65
CA GLY A 60 3.57 -0.16 -18.78
C GLY A 60 3.95 -1.63 -18.60
N SER A 61 3.73 -2.23 -17.43
CA SER A 61 4.03 -3.64 -17.20
C SER A 61 3.03 -4.57 -17.91
N GLN A 62 3.53 -5.66 -18.49
CA GLN A 62 2.70 -6.76 -19.02
C GLN A 62 2.39 -7.82 -17.95
N ALA A 63 2.87 -7.62 -16.72
CA ALA A 63 2.61 -8.53 -15.61
C ALA A 63 1.13 -8.54 -15.20
N THR A 64 0.69 -9.68 -14.69
CA THR A 64 -0.65 -9.89 -14.14
C THR A 64 -0.95 -8.94 -12.97
N MET A 65 -2.23 -8.85 -12.57
CA MET A 65 -2.61 -8.07 -11.39
C MET A 65 -1.90 -8.56 -10.12
N ASP A 66 -1.82 -9.88 -9.95
CA ASP A 66 -1.24 -10.51 -8.76
C ASP A 66 0.27 -10.29 -8.67
N GLU A 67 0.98 -10.38 -9.79
CA GLU A 67 2.41 -10.06 -9.84
C GLU A 67 2.67 -8.59 -9.47
N ARG A 68 1.88 -7.66 -10.01
CA ARG A 68 1.99 -6.24 -9.68
C ARG A 68 1.65 -5.95 -8.21
N ASN A 69 0.63 -6.62 -7.66
CA ASN A 69 0.31 -6.54 -6.23
C ASN A 69 1.48 -7.06 -5.38
N ARG A 70 2.03 -8.23 -5.71
CA ARG A 70 3.18 -8.83 -5.01
C ARG A 70 4.40 -7.90 -5.00
N GLN A 71 4.70 -7.22 -6.10
CA GLN A 71 5.80 -6.25 -6.14
C GLN A 71 5.57 -5.07 -5.18
N ILE A 72 4.34 -4.57 -5.06
CA ILE A 72 4.02 -3.52 -4.08
C ILE A 72 4.16 -4.06 -2.64
N VAL A 73 3.77 -5.31 -2.37
CA VAL A 73 3.97 -5.96 -1.06
C VAL A 73 5.45 -6.06 -0.72
N GLU A 74 6.29 -6.48 -1.66
CA GLU A 74 7.75 -6.62 -1.46
C GLU A 74 8.42 -5.29 -1.18
N ILE A 75 8.05 -4.23 -1.91
CA ILE A 75 8.51 -2.86 -1.64
C ILE A 75 8.08 -2.42 -0.24
N GLY A 76 6.81 -2.65 0.12
CA GLY A 76 6.27 -2.34 1.44
C GLY A 76 7.02 -3.06 2.56
N ALA A 77 7.26 -4.36 2.41
CA ALA A 77 8.01 -5.17 3.38
C ALA A 77 9.46 -4.67 3.54
N SER A 78 10.12 -4.29 2.45
CA SER A 78 11.47 -3.71 2.49
C SER A 78 11.48 -2.38 3.25
N LEU A 79 10.54 -1.48 2.96
CA LEU A 79 10.42 -0.20 3.68
C LEU A 79 10.17 -0.42 5.17
N ILE A 80 9.29 -1.35 5.54
CA ILE A 80 8.94 -1.66 6.94
C ILE A 80 10.14 -2.26 7.68
N LYS A 81 10.92 -3.12 7.02
CA LYS A 81 12.15 -3.68 7.60
C LYS A 81 13.20 -2.60 7.89
N HIS A 82 13.22 -1.56 7.05
CA HIS A 82 14.16 -0.45 7.14
C HIS A 82 13.48 0.84 7.60
N TRP A 83 12.41 0.70 8.42
CA TRP A 83 11.60 1.81 8.88
C TRP A 83 12.43 2.83 9.66
#